data_AF-A0A7Y2GAW5-F1
#
_entry.id   AF-A0A7Y2GAW5-F1
#
_cell.length_a   1.000
_cell.length_b   1.000
_cell.length_c   1.000
_cell.angle_alpha   90.00
_cell.angle_beta   90.00
_cell.angle_gamma   90.00
#
_symmetry.space_group_name_H-M   'P 1'
#
loop_
_entity.id
_entity.type
_entity.pdbx_description
1 polymer ?
#
loop_
_entity_poly.entity_id
_entity_poly.type
_entity_poly.pdbx_seq_one_letter_code
_entity_poly.pdbx_strand_id
1 'polypeptide(L)'
;MKVPGLTTSYVHDHAAEGSYDRGERYQREGAVVSLKRTSETTIDALVKGSQYVPYNIRIRHNDKVVTSVECSCPYFAGAWCKHVVAALLACLEETDASPVSQAASHLVDRLDKEDVGRLLDRVARNHPEIVAWIRAELDRSPI
;
A
#
# COMPACT_ATOMS: atom_id res chain seq x y z
N MET A 1 5.07 -1.72 1.03
CA MET A 1 5.47 -3.03 1.61
C MET A 1 4.88 -4.15 0.76
N LYS A 2 5.69 -4.82 -0.08
CA LYS A 2 5.18 -5.69 -1.15
C LYS A 2 4.96 -7.14 -0.68
N VAL A 3 3.74 -7.66 -0.84
CA VAL A 3 3.43 -9.09 -0.74
C VAL A 3 3.40 -9.66 -2.16
N PRO A 4 4.35 -10.54 -2.54
CA PRO A 4 4.37 -11.15 -3.88
C PRO A 4 3.07 -11.92 -4.18
N GLY A 5 2.56 -11.74 -5.41
CA GLY A 5 1.36 -12.42 -5.92
C GLY A 5 0.03 -12.00 -5.27
N LEU A 6 0.04 -11.00 -4.38
CA LEU A 6 -1.18 -10.44 -3.82
C LEU A 6 -1.91 -9.61 -4.89
N THR A 7 -3.20 -9.85 -5.08
CA THR A 7 -4.08 -9.06 -5.96
C THR A 7 -5.39 -8.76 -5.23
N THR A 8 -6.15 -7.77 -5.71
CA THR A 8 -7.48 -7.45 -5.16
C THR A 8 -8.45 -8.62 -5.28
N SER A 9 -8.44 -9.35 -6.41
CA SER A 9 -9.22 -10.58 -6.58
C SER A 9 -8.83 -11.64 -5.56
N TYR A 10 -7.53 -11.86 -5.33
CA TYR A 10 -7.08 -12.81 -4.32
C TYR A 10 -7.57 -12.44 -2.92
N VAL A 11 -7.56 -11.14 -2.58
CA VAL A 11 -8.12 -10.66 -1.31
C VAL A 11 -9.63 -10.87 -1.22
N HIS A 12 -10.35 -10.63 -2.31
CA HIS A 12 -11.79 -10.87 -2.40
C HIS A 12 -12.14 -12.35 -2.20
N ASP A 13 -11.45 -13.25 -2.90
CA ASP A 13 -11.74 -14.69 -2.91
C ASP A 13 -11.50 -15.39 -1.56
N HIS A 14 -10.65 -14.82 -0.71
CA HIS A 14 -10.33 -15.34 0.62
C HIS A 14 -11.03 -14.59 1.76
N ALA A 15 -11.74 -13.49 1.46
CA ALA A 15 -12.46 -12.73 2.45
C ALA A 15 -13.66 -13.53 3.00
N ALA A 16 -13.89 -13.43 4.31
CA ALA A 16 -15.17 -13.87 4.87
C ALA A 16 -16.32 -13.04 4.28
N GLU A 17 -17.53 -13.59 4.23
CA GLU A 17 -18.70 -12.93 3.67
C GLU A 17 -18.91 -11.50 4.22
N GLY A 18 -19.08 -10.55 3.30
CA GLY A 18 -19.21 -9.11 3.60
C GLY A 18 -17.99 -8.46 4.26
N SER A 19 -16.88 -9.19 4.44
CA SER A 19 -15.65 -8.63 5.03
C SER A 19 -14.81 -7.87 4.01
N TYR A 20 -14.94 -8.18 2.72
CA TYR A 20 -14.26 -7.44 1.66
C TYR A 20 -14.71 -5.98 1.63
N ASP A 21 -16.00 -5.72 1.42
CA ASP A 21 -16.56 -4.36 1.32
C ASP A 21 -16.27 -3.53 2.58
N ARG A 22 -16.37 -4.15 3.75
CA ARG A 22 -16.04 -3.48 5.02
C ARG A 22 -14.54 -3.20 5.15
N GLY A 23 -13.69 -4.12 4.69
CA GLY A 23 -12.25 -3.95 4.74
C GLY A 23 -11.77 -2.86 3.79
N GLU A 24 -12.34 -2.80 2.59
CA GLU A 24 -12.12 -1.71 1.63
C GLU A 24 -12.50 -0.36 2.24
N ARG A 25 -13.70 -0.28 2.84
CA ARG A 25 -14.12 0.93 3.57
C ARG A 25 -13.15 1.34 4.66
N TYR A 26 -12.72 0.38 5.49
CA TYR A 26 -11.78 0.65 6.60
C TYR A 26 -10.44 1.18 6.10
N GLN A 27 -9.92 0.59 5.03
CA GLN A 27 -8.69 1.07 4.43
C GLN A 27 -8.85 2.49 3.86
N ARG A 28 -9.95 2.77 3.15
CA ARG A 28 -10.25 4.10 2.57
C ARG A 28 -10.43 5.17 3.62
N GLU A 29 -11.02 4.81 4.76
CA GLU A 29 -11.22 5.70 5.91
C GLU A 29 -9.95 5.89 6.76
N GLY A 30 -8.80 5.34 6.34
CA GLY A 30 -7.54 5.48 7.06
C GLY A 30 -7.50 4.72 8.38
N ALA A 31 -8.29 3.64 8.52
CA ALA A 31 -8.30 2.83 9.73
C ALA A 31 -6.99 2.05 9.93
N VAL A 32 -6.21 1.81 8.86
CA VAL A 32 -4.87 1.22 8.93
C VAL A 32 -3.88 2.29 9.40
N VAL A 33 -3.61 2.32 10.70
CA VAL A 33 -2.79 3.38 11.32
C VAL A 33 -1.31 3.05 11.40
N SER A 34 -0.95 1.80 11.18
CA SER A 34 0.44 1.37 11.04
C SER A 34 0.50 0.16 10.13
N LEU A 35 1.52 0.12 9.29
CA LEU A 35 1.92 -1.02 8.49
C LEU A 35 3.44 -1.07 8.56
N LYS A 36 4.02 -2.22 8.95
CA LYS A 36 5.47 -2.36 9.16
C LYS A 36 5.94 -3.74 8.73
N ARG A 37 6.97 -3.78 7.90
CA ARG A 37 7.67 -5.02 7.59
C ARG A 37 8.61 -5.37 8.75
N THR A 38 8.37 -6.50 9.40
CA THR A 38 9.15 -6.98 10.56
C THR A 38 10.17 -8.05 10.18
N SER A 39 10.00 -8.70 9.02
CA SER A 39 11.02 -9.56 8.39
C SER A 39 10.80 -9.61 6.87
N GLU A 40 11.65 -10.31 6.12
CA GLU A 40 11.48 -10.49 4.66
C GLU A 40 10.11 -11.09 4.29
N THR A 41 9.55 -11.90 5.17
CA THR A 41 8.33 -12.68 4.95
C THR A 41 7.18 -12.29 5.87
N THR A 42 7.34 -11.26 6.71
CA THR A 42 6.34 -10.87 7.72
C THR A 42 6.07 -9.36 7.72
N ILE A 43 4.78 -9.02 7.73
CA ILE A 43 4.26 -7.66 7.86
C ILE A 43 3.30 -7.63 9.05
N ASP A 44 3.50 -6.69 9.96
CA ASP A 44 2.59 -6.40 11.07
C ASP A 44 1.85 -5.09 10.79
N ALA A 45 0.55 -5.06 11.11
CA ALA A 45 -0.30 -3.89 10.92
C ALA A 45 -1.13 -3.59 12.17
N LEU A 46 -1.48 -2.31 12.35
CA LEU A 46 -2.44 -1.84 13.34
C LEU A 46 -3.65 -1.25 12.63
N VAL A 47 -4.83 -1.79 12.90
CA VAL A 47 -6.08 -1.35 12.27
C VAL A 47 -7.09 -0.97 13.33
N LYS A 48 -7.55 0.29 13.30
CA LYS A 48 -8.65 0.79 14.11
C LYS A 48 -9.93 0.01 13.80
N GLY A 49 -10.75 -0.21 14.82
CA GLY A 49 -12.04 -0.86 14.66
C GLY A 49 -12.99 -0.50 15.77
N SER A 50 -13.83 -1.43 16.19
CA SER A 50 -14.84 -1.21 17.23
C SER A 50 -14.26 -1.00 18.63
N GLN A 51 -13.00 -1.34 18.85
CA GLN A 51 -12.32 -1.19 20.14
C GLN A 51 -11.47 0.08 20.16
N TYR A 52 -11.25 0.64 21.35
CA TYR A 52 -10.40 1.82 21.53
C TYR A 52 -8.95 1.54 21.11
N VAL A 53 -8.44 0.35 21.47
CA VAL A 53 -7.11 -0.10 21.06
C VAL A 53 -7.20 -0.71 19.65
N PRO A 54 -6.34 -0.30 18.70
CA PRO A 54 -6.29 -0.90 17.37
C PRO A 54 -6.00 -2.41 17.43
N TYR A 55 -6.58 -3.14 16.48
CA TYR A 55 -6.29 -4.56 16.32
C TYR A 55 -4.91 -4.75 15.68
N ASN A 56 -4.14 -5.68 16.24
CA ASN A 56 -2.92 -6.21 15.65
C ASN A 56 -3.26 -7.23 14.57
N ILE A 57 -2.67 -7.06 13.40
CA ILE A 57 -2.73 -7.99 12.27
C ILE A 57 -1.29 -8.43 11.99
N ARG A 58 -1.10 -9.72 11.75
CA ARG A 58 0.15 -10.27 11.24
C ARG A 58 -0.11 -10.99 9.94
N ILE A 59 0.66 -10.64 8.92
CA ILE A 59 0.61 -11.23 7.59
C ILE A 59 1.96 -11.91 7.36
N ARG A 60 1.94 -13.23 7.12
CA ARG A 60 3.10 -13.95 6.61
C ARG A 60 2.89 -14.31 5.15
N HIS A 61 3.95 -14.22 4.37
CA HIS A 61 3.94 -14.53 2.96
C HIS A 61 5.23 -15.24 2.53
N ASN A 62 5.22 -15.82 1.34
CA ASN A 62 6.44 -16.26 0.65
C ASN A 62 6.58 -15.48 -0.67
N ASP A 63 7.40 -15.99 -1.58
CA ASP A 63 7.67 -15.35 -2.89
C ASP A 63 6.49 -15.42 -3.87
N LYS A 64 5.39 -16.09 -3.50
CA LYS A 64 4.24 -16.34 -4.37
C LYS A 64 2.91 -15.87 -3.79
N VAL A 65 2.67 -16.08 -2.51
CA VAL A 65 1.36 -15.87 -1.88
C VAL A 65 1.46 -15.53 -0.40
N VAL A 66 0.34 -15.04 0.15
CA VAL A 66 0.08 -15.01 1.60
C VAL A 66 -0.02 -16.44 2.13
N THR A 67 0.80 -16.78 3.12
CA THR A 67 0.87 -18.13 3.71
C THR A 67 0.08 -18.23 5.01
N SER A 68 -0.01 -17.15 5.78
CA SER A 68 -0.86 -17.09 6.97
C SER A 68 -1.23 -15.65 7.30
N VAL A 69 -2.38 -15.51 7.95
CA VAL A 69 -2.81 -14.25 8.55
C VAL A 69 -3.26 -14.50 9.98
N GLU A 70 -3.02 -13.55 10.84
CA GLU A 70 -3.52 -13.54 12.21
C GLU A 70 -4.16 -12.17 12.47
N CYS A 71 -5.25 -12.14 13.21
CA CYS A 71 -5.86 -10.90 13.67
C CYS A 71 -6.31 -11.05 15.12
N SER A 72 -5.98 -10.06 15.93
CA SER A 72 -6.39 -9.98 17.35
C SER A 72 -7.87 -9.67 17.57
N CYS A 73 -8.67 -9.53 16.51
CA CYS A 73 -10.10 -9.23 16.66
C CYS A 73 -10.89 -10.49 17.11
N PRO A 74 -11.95 -10.32 17.92
CA PRO A 74 -12.71 -11.46 18.47
C PRO A 74 -13.45 -12.28 17.41
N TYR A 75 -13.62 -11.73 16.20
CA TYR A 75 -14.29 -12.39 15.08
C TYR A 75 -13.32 -13.18 14.19
N PHE A 76 -12.02 -13.19 14.50
CA PHE A 76 -11.04 -13.93 13.71
C PHE A 76 -11.09 -15.42 14.09
N ALA A 77 -11.72 -16.22 13.22
CA ALA A 77 -11.81 -17.68 13.35
C ALA A 77 -11.14 -18.39 12.17
N GLY A 78 -10.01 -17.86 11.70
CA GLY A 78 -9.25 -18.39 10.56
C GLY A 78 -9.68 -17.85 9.18
N ALA A 79 -10.84 -17.20 9.07
CA ALA A 79 -11.26 -16.48 7.86
C ALA A 79 -10.78 -15.02 7.87
N TRP A 80 -10.58 -14.42 6.68
CA TRP A 80 -10.05 -13.06 6.59
C TRP A 80 -11.14 -12.05 6.95
N CYS A 81 -11.04 -11.53 8.17
CA CYS A 81 -11.92 -10.47 8.66
C CYS A 81 -11.61 -9.15 7.95
N LYS A 82 -12.52 -8.17 8.09
CA LYS A 82 -12.37 -6.82 7.53
C LYS A 82 -11.05 -6.13 7.88
N HIS A 83 -10.46 -6.40 9.06
CA HIS A 83 -9.19 -5.80 9.45
C HIS A 83 -8.00 -6.40 8.67
N VAL A 84 -8.03 -7.72 8.41
CA VAL A 84 -7.04 -8.40 7.57
C VAL A 84 -7.16 -7.90 6.13
N VAL A 85 -8.40 -7.82 5.61
CA VAL A 85 -8.67 -7.26 4.28
C VAL A 85 -8.11 -5.83 4.19
N ALA A 86 -8.43 -4.95 5.14
CA ALA A 86 -7.94 -3.57 5.14
C ALA A 86 -6.41 -3.49 5.13
N ALA A 87 -5.73 -4.31 5.94
CA ALA A 87 -4.27 -4.37 5.98
C ALA A 87 -3.68 -4.89 4.66
N LEU A 88 -4.28 -5.92 4.04
CA LEU A 88 -3.83 -6.45 2.74
C LEU A 88 -4.05 -5.46 1.60
N LEU A 89 -5.17 -4.74 1.59
CA LEU A 89 -5.42 -3.66 0.63
C LEU A 89 -4.43 -2.49 0.82
N ALA A 90 -4.07 -2.16 2.06
CA ALA A 90 -3.03 -1.16 2.33
C ALA A 90 -1.63 -1.63 1.84
N CYS A 91 -1.32 -2.93 1.90
CA CYS A 91 -0.10 -3.46 1.29
C CYS A 91 -0.11 -3.30 -0.25
N LEU A 92 -1.27 -3.41 -0.89
CA LEU A 92 -1.42 -3.16 -2.33
C LEU A 92 -1.26 -1.68 -2.66
N GLU A 93 -1.87 -0.77 -1.88
CA GLU A 93 -1.76 0.67 -2.10
C GLU A 93 -0.35 1.22 -1.85
N GLU A 94 0.41 0.72 -0.89
CA GLU A 94 1.83 1.10 -0.77
C GLU A 94 2.68 0.63 -1.97
N THR A 95 2.15 -0.28 -2.78
CA THR A 95 2.76 -0.67 -4.04
C THR A 95 2.36 0.27 -5.19
N ASP A 96 1.35 1.15 -4.99
CA ASP A 96 0.81 2.02 -6.06
C ASP A 96 0.72 3.52 -5.74
N ALA A 97 0.34 4.03 -4.56
CA ALA A 97 0.30 5.49 -4.37
C ALA A 97 0.13 6.02 -2.93
N SER A 98 1.04 6.92 -2.52
CA SER A 98 0.80 7.93 -1.47
C SER A 98 -0.14 9.02 -1.99
N PRO A 99 -0.93 9.74 -1.16
CA PRO A 99 -1.71 10.91 -1.60
C PRO A 99 -0.88 11.95 -2.37
N VAL A 100 0.41 12.07 -2.01
CA VAL A 100 1.37 12.92 -2.73
C VAL A 100 1.68 12.37 -4.12
N SER A 101 1.84 11.05 -4.27
CA SER A 101 2.08 10.44 -5.58
C SER A 101 0.81 10.38 -6.44
N GLN A 102 -0.38 10.27 -5.85
CA GLN A 102 -1.66 10.40 -6.58
C GLN A 102 -1.83 11.82 -7.13
N ALA A 103 -1.59 12.84 -6.29
CA ALA A 103 -1.64 14.23 -6.73
C ALA A 103 -0.59 14.53 -7.81
N ALA A 104 0.63 14.01 -7.65
CA ALA A 104 1.68 14.12 -8.67
C ALA A 104 1.28 13.41 -9.98
N SER A 105 0.75 12.18 -9.90
CA SER A 105 0.29 11.43 -11.08
C SER A 105 -0.79 12.18 -11.83
N HIS A 106 -1.82 12.69 -11.15
CA HIS A 106 -2.87 13.49 -11.79
C HIS A 106 -2.37 14.77 -12.46
N LEU A 107 -1.27 15.36 -11.96
CA LEU A 107 -0.63 16.50 -12.62
C LEU A 107 0.16 16.06 -13.85
N VAL A 108 0.88 14.94 -13.77
CA VAL A 108 1.67 14.38 -14.87
C VAL A 108 0.79 13.86 -16.00
N ASP A 109 -0.33 13.20 -15.70
CA ASP A 109 -1.29 12.66 -16.68
C ASP A 109 -1.90 13.73 -17.60
N ARG A 110 -1.85 14.99 -17.16
CA ARG A 110 -2.36 16.15 -17.91
C ARG A 110 -1.30 16.78 -18.83
N LEU A 111 -0.06 16.31 -18.78
CA LEU A 111 1.06 16.84 -19.53
C LEU A 111 1.48 15.81 -20.58
N ASP A 112 1.86 16.29 -21.76
CA ASP A 112 2.56 15.44 -22.72
C ASP A 112 4.04 15.28 -22.33
N LYS A 113 4.75 14.40 -23.05
CA LYS A 113 6.17 14.10 -22.79
C LYS A 113 7.05 15.35 -22.85
N GLU A 114 6.74 16.30 -23.73
CA GLU A 114 7.53 17.51 -23.92
C GLU A 114 7.32 18.49 -22.75
N ASP A 115 6.08 18.63 -22.30
CA ASP A 115 5.72 19.46 -21.16
C ASP A 115 6.23 18.91 -19.82
N VAL A 116 6.25 17.58 -19.64
CA VAL A 116 6.91 16.95 -18.49
C VAL A 116 8.40 17.32 -18.46
N GLY A 117 9.08 17.25 -19.61
CA GLY A 117 10.49 17.64 -19.72
C GLY A 117 10.73 19.10 -19.33
N ARG A 118 9.90 20.02 -19.83
CA ARG A 118 9.97 21.46 -19.49
C ARG A 118 9.68 21.73 -18.02
N LEU A 119 8.76 20.98 -17.41
CA LEU A 119 8.46 21.07 -15.99
C LEU A 119 9.66 20.62 -15.15
N LEU A 120 10.23 19.46 -15.44
CA LEU A 120 11.41 18.94 -14.74
C LEU A 120 12.59 19.92 -14.79
N ASP A 121 12.87 20.49 -15.96
CA ASP A 121 13.91 21.51 -16.14
C ASP A 121 13.65 22.77 -15.28
N ARG A 122 12.39 23.21 -15.19
CA ARG A 122 12.01 24.36 -14.34
C ARG A 122 12.14 24.06 -12.84
N VAL A 123 11.71 22.88 -12.40
CA VAL A 123 11.84 22.47 -11.00
C VAL A 123 13.32 22.33 -10.65
N ALA A 124 14.14 21.73 -11.53
CA ALA A 124 15.58 21.56 -11.30
C ALA A 124 16.33 22.89 -11.20
N ARG A 125 15.93 23.91 -11.98
CA ARG A 125 16.49 25.27 -11.84
C ARG A 125 16.19 25.91 -10.49
N ASN A 126 14.98 25.72 -9.98
CA ASN A 126 14.52 26.34 -8.73
C ASN A 126 14.90 25.53 -7.48
N HIS A 127 15.16 24.23 -7.66
CA HIS A 127 15.53 23.27 -6.63
C HIS A 127 16.71 22.40 -7.11
N PRO A 128 17.94 22.95 -7.15
CA PRO A 128 19.11 22.24 -7.71
C PRO A 128 19.43 20.91 -7.02
N GLU A 129 19.00 20.73 -5.77
CA GLU A 129 19.17 19.50 -4.98
C GLU A 129 18.53 18.27 -5.66
N ILE A 130 17.46 18.44 -6.43
CA ILE A 130 16.75 17.33 -7.06
C ILE A 130 17.54 16.74 -8.24
N VAL A 131 18.51 17.47 -8.79
CA VAL A 131 19.30 17.00 -9.94
C VAL A 131 20.08 15.74 -9.58
N ALA A 132 20.62 15.69 -8.36
CA ALA A 132 21.31 14.50 -7.86
C ALA A 132 20.35 13.30 -7.74
N TRP A 133 19.11 13.54 -7.32
CA TRP A 133 18.09 12.49 -7.21
C TRP A 133 17.64 11.97 -8.57
N ILE A 134 17.40 12.86 -9.54
CA ILE A 134 17.03 12.48 -10.92
C ILE A 134 18.12 11.61 -11.54
N ARG A 135 19.40 11.98 -11.37
CA ARG A 135 20.53 11.17 -11.85
C ARG A 135 20.55 9.79 -11.22
N ALA A 136 20.45 9.72 -9.89
CA ALA A 136 20.41 8.44 -9.18
C ALA A 136 19.23 7.56 -9.60
N GLU A 137 18.07 8.15 -9.94
CA GLU A 137 16.91 7.41 -10.41
C GLU A 137 17.12 6.81 -11.81
N LEU A 138 17.67 7.60 -12.74
CA LEU A 138 17.99 7.14 -14.10
C LEU A 138 19.02 6.00 -14.10
N ASP A 139 19.99 6.04 -13.17
CA ASP A 139 20.98 4.98 -13.01
C ASP A 139 20.37 3.68 -12.46
N ARG A 140 19.32 3.76 -11.62
CA ARG A 140 18.61 2.60 -11.05
C ARG A 140 17.59 1.99 -12.01
N SER A 141 17.05 2.78 -12.94
CA SER A 141 16.01 2.35 -13.87
C SER A 141 16.24 3.03 -15.22
N PRO A 142 17.06 2.42 -16.10
CA PRO A 142 17.31 2.95 -17.43
C PRO A 142 15.99 2.93 -18.22
N ILE A 143 15.52 4.11 -18.63
CA ILE A 143 14.28 4.32 -19.39
C ILE A 143 14.59 4.46 -20.88
#